data_AF-A0A261PXK9-F1
#
_entry.id   AF-A0A261PXK9-F1
#
_cell.length_a   1.000
_cell.length_b   1.000
_cell.length_c   1.000
_cell.angle_alpha   90.00
_cell.angle_beta   90.00
_cell.angle_gamma   90.00
#
_symmetry.space_group_name_H-M   'P 1'
#
loop_
_entity.id
_entity.type
_entity.pdbx_description
1 polymer ?
#
loop_
_entity_poly.entity_id
_entity_poly.type
_entity_poly.pdbx_seq_one_letter_code
_entity_poly.pdbx_strand_id
1 'polypeptide(L)'
;MDLFAQVVFDSRRNRPRLKTITNQRVPGDLSVRCPLRLLRQFPEGTIYKLDARLVQTPGKQPYLVAVNQRTLHRALEFYDHNLTVQNGECKAPRPSRRVVKERTP
;
A
#
# COMPACT_ATOMS: atom_id res chain seq x y z
N MET A 1 -0.08 -2.94 -15.23
CA MET A 1 -1.05 -1.98 -14.68
C MET A 1 -0.33 -1.25 -13.58
N ASP A 2 -0.15 0.06 -13.74
CA ASP A 2 0.42 0.91 -12.72
C ASP A 2 -0.47 0.94 -11.47
N LEU A 3 0.11 0.52 -10.35
CA LEU A 3 -0.52 0.49 -9.05
C LEU A 3 0.32 1.28 -8.05
N PHE A 4 -0.34 2.04 -7.21
CA PHE A 4 0.29 2.67 -6.06
C PHE A 4 0.01 1.87 -4.79
N ALA A 5 1.07 1.53 -4.05
CA ALA A 5 0.97 0.79 -2.82
C ALA A 5 1.87 1.37 -1.73
N GLN A 6 1.34 1.45 -0.52
CA GLN A 6 2.02 1.97 0.66
C GLN A 6 2.56 0.82 1.52
N VAL A 7 3.74 1.01 2.10
CA VAL A 7 4.26 0.13 3.16
C VAL A 7 3.48 0.37 4.44
N VAL A 8 2.93 -0.71 4.99
CA VAL A 8 2.25 -0.73 6.28
C VAL A 8 2.84 -1.84 7.13
N PHE A 9 3.00 -1.59 8.44
CA PHE A 9 3.46 -2.62 9.36
C PHE A 9 2.30 -3.50 9.82
N ASP A 10 2.38 -4.81 9.52
CA ASP A 10 1.39 -5.79 9.98
C ASP A 10 1.79 -6.26 11.38
N SER A 11 1.22 -5.64 12.41
CA SER A 11 1.51 -5.95 13.82
C SER A 11 1.20 -7.41 14.18
N ARG A 12 0.19 -8.02 13.56
CA ARG A 12 -0.17 -9.43 13.81
C ARG A 12 0.89 -10.41 13.31
N ARG A 13 1.62 -10.03 12.26
CA ARG A 13 2.66 -10.86 11.62
C ARG A 13 4.07 -10.33 11.83
N ASN A 14 4.21 -9.26 12.61
CA ASN A 14 5.45 -8.55 12.92
C ASN A 14 6.32 -8.29 11.67
N ARG A 15 5.71 -7.84 10.57
CA ARG A 15 6.42 -7.64 9.30
C ARG A 15 5.79 -6.55 8.41
N PRO A 16 6.59 -5.82 7.62
CA PRO A 16 6.07 -4.88 6.64
C PRO A 16 5.34 -5.59 5.51
N ARG A 17 4.28 -4.95 5.00
CA ARG A 17 3.47 -5.40 3.88
C ARG A 17 3.09 -4.23 3.00
N LEU A 18 2.76 -4.49 1.74
CA LEU A 18 2.21 -3.49 0.84
C LEU A 18 0.69 -3.57 0.82
N LYS A 19 0.07 -2.41 0.92
CA LYS A 19 -1.36 -2.22 0.70
C LYS A 19 -1.61 -1.17 -0.35
N THR A 20 -2.60 -1.42 -1.19
CA THR A 20 -3.08 -0.43 -2.16
C THR A 20 -3.63 0.80 -1.46
N ILE A 21 -3.25 1.98 -1.95
CA ILE A 21 -3.85 3.23 -1.50
C ILE A 21 -5.27 3.40 -2.05
N THR A 22 -6.03 4.33 -1.46
CA THR A 22 -7.38 4.71 -1.93
C THR A 22 -7.29 5.58 -3.19
N ASN A 23 -8.43 5.82 -3.85
CA ASN A 23 -8.56 6.69 -5.03
C ASN A 23 -7.77 6.27 -6.28
N GLN A 24 -7.54 4.97 -6.45
CA GLN A 24 -7.02 4.39 -7.70
C GLN A 24 -8.02 3.41 -8.31
N ARG A 25 -7.74 2.92 -9.51
CA ARG A 25 -8.65 2.02 -10.27
C ARG A 25 -8.91 0.66 -9.61
N VAL A 26 -8.15 0.31 -8.57
CA VAL A 26 -8.39 -0.90 -7.76
C VAL A 26 -8.91 -0.55 -6.37
N PRO A 27 -9.63 -1.47 -5.72
CA PRO A 27 -10.03 -1.29 -4.33
C PRO A 27 -8.84 -0.95 -3.44
N GLY A 28 -9.03 0.05 -2.56
CA GLY A 28 -8.08 0.33 -1.49
C GLY A 28 -7.94 -0.87 -0.54
N ASP A 29 -6.85 -0.89 0.23
CA ASP A 29 -6.56 -1.92 1.26
C ASP A 29 -6.34 -3.37 0.78
N LEU A 30 -6.30 -3.62 -0.53
CA LEU A 30 -5.85 -4.90 -1.07
C LEU A 30 -4.39 -5.16 -0.73
N SER A 31 -4.12 -6.37 -0.25
CA SER A 31 -2.76 -6.83 0.02
C SER A 31 -2.02 -7.06 -1.29
N VAL A 32 -0.85 -6.43 -1.42
CA VAL A 32 0.09 -6.68 -2.51
C VAL A 32 1.22 -7.58 -2.00
N ARG A 33 1.40 -8.75 -2.60
CA ARG A 33 2.55 -9.61 -2.33
C ARG A 33 3.78 -9.06 -3.04
N CYS A 34 4.83 -8.86 -2.27
CA CYS A 34 6.16 -8.45 -2.73
C CYS A 34 7.22 -9.11 -1.84
N PRO A 35 8.42 -9.44 -2.36
CA PRO A 35 9.52 -9.92 -1.53
C PRO A 35 9.85 -8.97 -0.38
N LEU A 36 9.93 -9.52 0.84
CA LEU A 36 10.14 -8.75 2.07
C LEU A 36 11.47 -7.97 2.06
N ARG A 37 12.49 -8.52 1.39
CA ARG A 37 13.82 -7.90 1.28
C ARG A 37 13.75 -6.53 0.61
N LEU A 38 12.84 -6.34 -0.34
CA LEU A 38 12.65 -5.06 -1.03
C LEU A 38 11.91 -4.05 -0.14
N LEU A 39 10.96 -4.52 0.67
CA LEU A 39 10.20 -3.65 1.57
C LEU A 39 11.00 -3.13 2.75
N ARG A 40 12.02 -3.87 3.19
CA ARG A 40 12.90 -3.47 4.30
C ARG A 40 13.87 -2.34 3.95
N GLN A 41 13.98 -1.97 2.68
CA GLN A 41 14.90 -0.90 2.25
C GLN A 41 14.40 0.50 2.61
N PHE A 42 13.10 0.68 2.81
CA PHE A 42 12.50 1.97 3.08
C PHE A 42 11.54 1.88 4.28
N PRO A 43 11.35 2.99 5.01
CA PRO A 43 10.50 3.01 6.20
C PRO A 43 9.02 2.80 5.87
N GLU A 44 8.25 2.49 6.92
CA GLU A 44 6.80 2.43 6.86
C GLU A 44 6.21 3.75 6.34
N GLY A 45 5.13 3.67 5.57
CA GLY A 45 4.48 4.82 4.96
C GLY A 45 5.00 5.18 3.56
N THR A 46 6.11 4.60 3.13
CA THR A 46 6.67 4.79 1.76
C THR A 46 5.69 4.27 0.71
N ILE A 47 5.46 5.06 -0.33
CA ILE A 47 4.59 4.73 -1.45
C ILE A 47 5.43 4.33 -2.67
N TYR A 48 5.15 3.14 -3.20
CA TYR A 48 5.76 2.61 -4.41
C TYR A 48 4.80 2.65 -5.59
N LYS A 49 5.37 2.78 -6.78
CA LYS A 49 4.69 2.53 -8.05
C LYS A 49 5.16 1.18 -8.55
N LEU A 50 4.22 0.26 -8.79
CA LEU A 50 4.55 -1.10 -9.21
C LEU A 50 3.49 -1.66 -10.14
N ASP A 51 3.91 -2.56 -11.03
CA ASP A 51 2.99 -3.38 -11.78
C ASP A 51 2.50 -4.56 -10.93
N ALA A 52 1.19 -4.74 -10.87
CA ALA A 52 0.58 -5.86 -10.18
C ALA A 52 -0.35 -6.67 -11.08
N ARG A 53 -0.51 -7.95 -10.72
CA ARG A 53 -1.53 -8.84 -11.28
C ARG A 53 -2.49 -9.27 -10.17
N LEU A 54 -3.78 -9.28 -10.51
CA LEU A 54 -4.83 -9.77 -9.62
C LEU A 54 -4.82 -11.29 -9.64
N VAL A 55 -4.69 -11.88 -8.46
CA VAL A 55 -4.82 -13.32 -8.24
C VAL A 55 -6.15 -13.55 -7.54
N GLN A 56 -7.05 -14.22 -8.26
CA GLN A 56 -8.30 -14.74 -7.73
C GLN A 56 -8.17 -16.26 -7.67
N THR A 57 -8.38 -16.84 -6.49
CA THR A 57 -8.40 -18.29 -6.31
C THR A 57 -9.77 -18.66 -5.75
N PRO A 58 -10.46 -19.67 -6.28
CA PRO A 58 -11.75 -20.11 -5.77
C PRO A 58 -11.68 -20.35 -4.25
N GLY A 59 -12.62 -19.77 -3.50
CA GLY A 59 -12.67 -19.89 -2.04
C GLY A 59 -11.64 -19.07 -1.25
N LYS A 60 -10.84 -18.21 -1.88
CA LYS A 60 -9.87 -17.32 -1.19
C LYS A 60 -10.13 -15.85 -1.52
N GLN A 61 -9.76 -14.97 -0.59
CA GLN A 61 -9.80 -13.54 -0.83
C GLN A 61 -8.84 -13.15 -1.98
N PRO A 62 -9.29 -12.29 -2.91
CA PRO A 62 -8.46 -11.80 -3.99
C PRO A 62 -7.29 -10.99 -3.45
N TYR A 63 -6.12 -11.13 -4.08
CA TYR A 63 -4.93 -10.36 -3.71
C TYR A 63 -4.11 -10.00 -4.94
N LEU A 64 -3.27 -8.97 -4.80
CA LEU A 64 -2.40 -8.52 -5.85
C LEU A 64 -1.00 -9.12 -5.65
N VAL A 65 -0.32 -9.42 -6.75
CA VAL A 65 1.07 -9.86 -6.75
C VAL A 65 1.87 -8.90 -7.62
N ALA A 66 2.97 -8.37 -7.09
CA ALA A 66 3.90 -7.56 -7.85
C ALA A 66 4.50 -8.41 -8.99
N VAL A 67 4.43 -7.88 -10.22
CA VAL A 67 4.96 -8.54 -11.42
C VAL A 67 6.49 -8.55 -11.38
N ASN A 68 7.09 -7.41 -11.07
CA ASN A 68 8.52 -7.31 -10.83
C ASN A 68 8.81 -7.59 -9.35
N GLN A 69 9.54 -8.68 -9.10
CA GLN A 69 9.94 -9.11 -7.76
C GLN A 69 11.44 -8.89 -7.49
N ARG A 70 12.14 -8.17 -8.37
CA ARG A 70 13.57 -7.89 -8.25
C ARG A 70 13.84 -6.47 -7.79
N THR A 71 13.03 -5.51 -8.25
CA THR A 71 13.18 -4.09 -7.90
C THR A 71 11.84 -3.47 -7.54
N LEU A 72 11.88 -2.49 -6.63
CA LEU A 72 10.78 -1.60 -6.31
C LEU A 72 11.23 -0.16 -6.53
N HIS A 73 10.38 0.64 -7.17
CA HIS A 73 10.63 2.06 -7.39
C HIS A 73 9.63 2.87 -6.58
N ARG A 74 10.14 3.84 -5.81
CA ARG A 74 9.29 4.82 -5.14
C ARG A 74 8.45 5.55 -6.18
N ALA A 75 7.19 5.80 -5.85
CA ALA A 75 6.32 6.56 -6.74
C ALA A 75 6.83 8.01 -6.81
N LEU A 76 7.13 8.48 -8.02
CA LEU A 76 7.56 9.86 -8.26
C LEU A 76 6.41 10.84 -8.00
N GLU A 77 5.18 10.38 -8.22
CA GLU A 77 3.94 11.09 -7.95
C GLU A 77 3.75 11.41 -6.46
N PHE A 78 4.47 10.68 -5.59
CA PHE A 78 4.47 10.86 -4.13
C PHE A 78 5.86 11.25 -3.63
N TYR A 79 6.66 11.94 -4.44
CA TYR A 79 8.02 12.32 -4.08
C TYR A 79 8.09 13.08 -2.75
N ASP A 80 7.31 14.16 -2.60
CA ASP A 80 7.30 14.97 -1.38
C ASP A 80 6.86 14.16 -0.16
N HIS A 81 5.81 13.36 -0.29
CA HIS A 81 5.35 12.45 0.76
C HIS A 81 6.45 11.46 1.16
N ASN A 82 7.08 10.81 0.18
CA ASN A 82 8.14 9.83 0.41
C ASN A 82 9.39 10.47 1.01
N LEU A 83 9.69 11.73 0.69
CA LEU A 83 10.79 12.49 1.29
C LEU A 83 10.49 12.77 2.77
N THR A 84 9.29 13.24 3.09
CA THR A 84 8.84 13.45 4.48
C THR A 84 8.89 12.15 5.30
N VAL A 85 8.43 11.04 4.71
CA VAL A 85 8.51 9.68 5.30
C VAL A 85 9.96 9.31 5.60
N GLN A 86 10.85 9.53 4.64
CA GLN A 86 12.26 9.20 4.78
C GLN A 86 12.97 10.06 5.85
N ASN A 87 12.60 11.34 5.95
CA ASN A 87 13.14 12.26 6.96
C ASN A 87 12.57 12.03 8.37
N GLY A 88 11.60 11.12 8.53
CA GLY A 88 10.95 10.85 9.82
C GLY A 88 9.92 11.90 10.23
N GLU A 89 9.53 12.81 9.34
CA GLU A 89 8.63 13.94 9.61
C GLU A 89 7.14 13.61 9.38
N CYS A 90 6.82 12.32 9.26
CA CYS A 90 5.48 11.88 8.89
C CYS A 90 4.44 12.09 10.00
N LYS A 91 3.66 13.18 9.88
CA LYS A 91 2.29 13.21 10.38
C LYS A 91 1.51 12.14 9.62
N ALA A 92 1.28 10.99 10.25
CA ALA A 92 0.48 9.90 9.68
C ALA A 92 -0.79 10.49 9.03
N PRO A 93 -1.12 10.13 7.76
CA PRO A 93 -2.36 10.59 7.16
C PRO A 93 -3.50 10.07 8.03
N ARG A 94 -4.21 10.99 8.69
CA ARG A 94 -5.43 10.64 9.42
C ARG A 94 -6.36 9.99 8.40
N PRO A 95 -6.84 8.76 8.62
CA PRO A 95 -7.88 8.22 7.75
C PRO A 95 -9.02 9.22 7.79
N SER A 96 -9.38 9.76 6.63
CA SER A 96 -10.56 10.62 6.47
C SER A 96 -11.73 9.87 7.09
N ARG A 97 -12.16 10.33 8.27
CA ARG A 97 -13.28 9.78 9.04
C ARG A 97 -14.44 9.74 8.06
N ARG A 98 -14.85 8.53 7.61
CA ARG A 98 -16.11 8.39 6.90
C ARG A 98 -17.16 8.97 7.82
N VAL A 99 -17.74 10.09 7.42
CA VAL A 99 -18.96 10.60 8.04
C VAL A 99 -20.00 9.53 7.72
N VAL A 100 -20.20 8.63 8.68
CA VAL A 100 -21.40 7.79 8.72
C VAL A 100 -22.53 8.79 8.95
N LYS A 101 -23.22 9.20 7.88
CA LYS A 101 -24.55 9.75 8.04
C LYS A 101 -25.41 8.61 8.55
N GLU A 102 -25.61 8.58 9.86
CA GLU A 102 -26.63 7.77 10.51
C GLU A 102 -27.98 8.05 9.84
N ARG A 103 -28.66 6.95 9.50
CA ARG A 103 -30.07 6.95 9.10
C ARG A 103 -30.92 7.22 10.33
N THR A 104 -32.03 7.95 10.17
CA THR A 104 -33.40 7.56 10.59
C THR A 104 -34.38 8.73 10.39
N PRO A 105 -35.70 8.48 10.38
CA PRO A 105 -36.48 7.41 9.76
C PRO A 105 -37.24 7.90 8.51
#